data_AF-A0A8J2RPB2-F1
#
_entry.id   AF-A0A8J2RPB2-F1
#
_cell.length_a   1.000
_cell.length_b   1.000
_cell.length_c   1.000
_cell.angle_alpha   90.00
_cell.angle_beta   90.00
_cell.angle_gamma   90.00
#
_symmetry.space_group_name_H-M   'P 1'
#
loop_
_entity.id
_entity.type
_entity.pdbx_description
1 polymer ?
#
loop_
_entity_poly.entity_id
_entity_poly.type
_entity_poly.pdbx_seq_one_letter_code
_entity_poly.pdbx_strand_id
1 'polypeptide(L)'
;MDAALRLPDDFLSDKSQDYYLFRSILADIDGVDMVKDFPSDYMHICCLGVMKKLLHHWLNRETVYHLISHDTLDEFTRRLLLIRRFIPNDCAPMKILSSAKTCYKYNTFAIHLMRHFVSESVKLYGGHFITFNVHCLIHLPLDVLRFDPLDYFSCFPFENFLYLLKRLIRNSSNPLAQLVKRLSELSNCPSIPSSLHFSLVPIVSRPHENGPLLEGLDHFEQFQTLIYKSWRITIRPTNNIVQLELDDKSTAVVAIENIIRGEAEEDGGERYVAFPLLMENKIE
;
A
#
# COMPACT_ATOMS: atom_id res chain seq x y z
N MET A 1 3.37 29.69 -5.19
CA MET A 1 2.33 29.33 -4.21
C MET A 1 3.02 29.07 -2.89
N ASP A 2 3.14 30.10 -2.06
CA ASP A 2 3.49 29.91 -0.64
C ASP A 2 2.21 29.46 0.07
N ALA A 3 2.03 28.16 0.16
CA ALA A 3 0.95 27.59 0.95
C ALA A 3 1.35 27.70 2.43
N ALA A 4 0.46 28.23 3.27
CA ALA A 4 0.63 28.23 4.71
C ALA A 4 0.85 26.79 5.19
N LEU A 5 1.82 26.61 6.09
CA LEU A 5 1.94 25.39 6.88
C LEU A 5 0.60 25.14 7.56
N ARG A 6 0.21 23.88 7.72
CA ARG A 6 -0.95 23.53 8.53
C ARG A 6 -0.68 24.08 9.94
N LEU A 7 -1.34 25.18 10.32
CA LEU A 7 -1.19 25.79 11.64
C LEU A 7 -2.41 25.44 12.50
N PRO A 8 -2.24 25.31 13.83
CA PRO A 8 -3.36 25.07 14.75
C PRO A 8 -4.48 26.10 14.58
N ASP A 9 -4.11 27.36 14.32
CA ASP A 9 -5.05 28.47 14.12
C ASP A 9 -5.88 28.33 12.84
N ASP A 10 -5.35 27.68 11.79
CA ASP A 10 -6.10 27.43 10.54
C ASP A 10 -7.26 26.45 10.78
N PHE A 11 -7.07 25.48 11.68
CA PHE A 11 -8.08 24.48 12.07
C PHE A 11 -9.22 25.10 12.90
N LEU A 12 -8.94 26.20 13.62
CA LEU A 12 -9.90 26.94 14.44
C LEU A 12 -10.53 28.13 13.70
N SER A 13 -9.95 28.54 12.57
CA SER A 13 -10.45 29.66 11.77
C SER A 13 -11.65 29.28 10.90
N ASP A 14 -12.58 30.25 10.75
CA ASP A 14 -13.84 30.16 10.00
C ASP A 14 -13.66 29.77 8.51
N LYS A 15 -12.44 29.86 7.97
CA LYS A 15 -12.11 29.49 6.57
C LYS A 15 -12.06 27.98 6.32
N SER A 16 -12.07 27.18 7.38
CA SER A 16 -11.99 25.72 7.30
C SER A 16 -13.34 25.00 7.41
N GLN A 17 -14.43 25.74 7.70
CA GLN A 17 -15.78 25.19 7.82
C GLN A 17 -16.27 24.48 6.54
N ASP A 18 -15.81 24.89 5.36
CA ASP A 18 -16.18 24.21 4.10
C ASP A 18 -15.63 22.78 4.00
N TYR A 19 -14.62 22.42 4.81
CA TYR A 19 -13.95 21.11 4.78
C TYR A 19 -14.26 20.23 6.00
N TYR A 20 -14.82 20.80 7.07
CA TYR A 20 -15.15 20.06 8.29
C TYR A 20 -16.66 19.87 8.41
N LEU A 21 -17.11 18.63 8.22
CA LEU A 21 -18.52 18.25 8.44
C LEU A 21 -18.96 18.46 9.90
N PHE A 22 -18.04 18.27 10.86
CA PHE A 22 -18.26 18.46 12.30
C PHE A 22 -16.93 18.77 13.01
N ARG A 23 -16.97 19.59 14.05
CA ARG A 23 -15.82 19.78 14.97
C ARG A 23 -15.56 18.48 15.73
N SER A 24 -14.31 18.01 15.72
CA SER A 24 -13.92 16.82 16.47
C SER A 24 -13.88 17.10 17.97
N ILE A 25 -14.46 16.20 18.78
CA ILE A 25 -14.34 16.24 20.25
C ILE A 25 -12.89 16.16 20.74
N LEU A 26 -11.98 15.65 19.90
CA LEU A 26 -10.55 15.59 20.20
C LEU A 26 -9.92 16.99 20.23
N ALA A 27 -10.51 17.98 19.56
CA ALA A 27 -10.05 19.36 19.57
C ALA A 27 -10.26 20.05 20.92
N ASP A 28 -11.07 19.47 21.81
CA ASP A 28 -11.39 20.02 23.13
C ASP A 28 -10.53 19.40 24.24
N ILE A 29 -9.64 18.47 23.90
CA ILE A 29 -8.75 17.81 24.85
C ILE A 29 -7.49 18.66 25.02
N ASP A 30 -7.25 19.12 26.25
CA ASP A 30 -6.05 19.87 26.60
C ASP A 30 -4.78 19.06 26.28
N GLY A 31 -3.86 19.69 25.55
CA GLY A 31 -2.59 19.09 25.15
C GLY A 31 -2.64 18.26 23.86
N VAL A 32 -3.80 18.16 23.20
CA VAL A 32 -3.94 17.52 21.87
C VAL A 32 -3.99 18.59 20.78
N ASP A 33 -3.03 18.54 19.85
CA ASP A 33 -2.95 19.40 18.68
C ASP A 33 -3.44 18.64 17.43
N MET A 34 -4.63 19.00 16.94
CA MET A 34 -5.27 18.35 15.79
C MET A 34 -4.44 18.38 14.49
N VAL A 35 -3.45 19.27 14.43
CA VAL A 35 -2.60 19.46 13.26
C VAL A 35 -1.25 18.77 13.43
N LYS A 36 -0.68 18.78 14.64
CA LYS A 36 0.63 18.19 14.90
C LYS A 36 0.59 16.73 15.32
N ASP A 37 -0.50 16.29 15.93
CA ASP A 37 -0.59 14.96 16.55
C ASP A 37 -1.23 13.92 15.63
N PHE A 38 -1.92 14.37 14.57
CA PHE A 38 -2.58 13.50 13.60
C PHE A 38 -1.93 13.65 12.21
N PRO A 39 -1.24 12.60 11.72
CA PRO A 39 -0.66 12.63 10.40
C PRO A 39 -1.75 12.63 9.32
N SER A 40 -1.43 13.23 8.19
CA SER A 40 -2.26 13.09 7.00
C SER A 40 -2.01 11.74 6.34
N ASP A 41 -2.96 10.81 6.50
CA ASP A 41 -2.81 9.46 5.95
C ASP A 41 -2.71 9.44 4.41
N TYR A 42 -1.63 8.84 3.90
CA TYR A 42 -1.34 8.81 2.48
C TYR A 42 -2.29 7.90 1.69
N MET A 43 -2.86 6.85 2.31
CA MET A 43 -3.84 5.98 1.63
C MET A 43 -5.05 6.80 1.22
N HIS A 44 -5.63 7.56 2.15
CA HIS A 44 -6.82 8.38 1.88
C HIS A 44 -6.50 9.58 1.01
N ILE A 45 -5.37 10.25 1.23
CA ILE A 45 -5.04 11.49 0.53
C ILE A 45 -4.56 11.21 -0.89
N CYS A 46 -3.57 10.33 -1.04
CA CYS A 46 -2.95 10.04 -2.33
C CYS A 46 -3.70 8.93 -3.06
N CYS A 47 -3.74 7.71 -2.49
CA CYS A 47 -4.21 6.53 -3.21
C CYS A 47 -5.72 6.55 -3.49
N LEU A 48 -6.53 6.98 -2.52
CA LEU A 48 -7.98 7.08 -2.68
C LEU A 48 -8.42 8.48 -3.12
N GLY A 49 -7.74 9.53 -2.67
CA GLY A 49 -8.10 10.91 -2.97
C GLY A 49 -7.64 11.33 -4.36
N VAL A 50 -6.34 11.58 -4.48
CA VAL A 50 -5.74 12.14 -5.71
C VAL A 50 -5.81 11.15 -6.87
N MET A 51 -5.43 9.88 -6.68
CA MET A 51 -5.43 8.91 -7.77
C MET A 51 -6.84 8.62 -8.29
N LYS A 52 -7.85 8.50 -7.42
CA LYS A 52 -9.25 8.36 -7.86
C LYS A 52 -9.70 9.57 -8.66
N LYS A 53 -9.30 10.78 -8.25
CA LYS A 53 -9.62 12.01 -8.97
C LYS A 53 -8.96 12.04 -10.35
N LEU A 54 -7.68 11.68 -10.44
CA LEU A 54 -6.97 11.56 -11.72
C LEU A 54 -7.66 10.53 -12.62
N LEU A 55 -7.95 9.34 -12.11
CA LEU A 55 -8.65 8.29 -12.86
C LEU A 55 -10.04 8.75 -13.33
N HIS A 56 -10.78 9.48 -12.50
CA HIS A 56 -12.06 10.05 -12.89
C HIS A 56 -11.88 11.04 -14.07
N HIS A 57 -10.90 11.94 -14.00
CA HIS A 57 -10.62 12.86 -15.13
C HIS A 57 -10.15 12.12 -16.38
N TRP A 58 -9.41 11.02 -16.24
CA TRP A 58 -8.87 10.27 -17.38
C TRP A 58 -9.89 9.32 -18.03
N LEU A 59 -10.81 8.75 -17.24
CA LEU A 59 -11.70 7.68 -17.69
C LEU A 59 -13.15 8.13 -17.90
N ASN A 60 -13.64 9.16 -17.20
CA ASN A 60 -15.03 9.58 -17.34
C ASN A 60 -15.21 10.58 -18.48
N ARG A 61 -15.84 10.09 -19.56
CA ARG A 61 -16.13 10.84 -20.80
C ARG A 61 -17.33 11.79 -20.71
N GLU A 62 -18.01 11.87 -19.56
CA GLU A 62 -19.25 12.65 -19.39
C GLU A 62 -19.02 14.16 -19.14
N THR A 63 -17.79 14.58 -18.81
CA THR A 63 -17.46 16.01 -18.73
C THR A 63 -16.80 16.46 -20.04
N VAL A 64 -17.61 17.08 -20.90
CA VAL A 64 -17.28 17.50 -22.28
C VAL A 64 -16.10 18.50 -22.38
N TYR A 65 -15.54 18.97 -21.25
CA TYR A 65 -14.55 20.05 -21.21
C TYR A 65 -13.09 19.62 -20.94
N HIS A 66 -12.79 18.33 -20.80
CA HIS A 66 -11.44 17.87 -20.36
C HIS A 66 -10.81 16.76 -21.21
N LEU A 67 -11.18 16.65 -22.50
CA LEU A 67 -10.31 15.95 -23.44
C LEU A 67 -9.01 16.75 -23.55
N ILE A 68 -8.00 16.36 -22.77
CA ILE A 68 -6.61 16.75 -22.99
C ILE A 68 -6.35 16.50 -24.48
N SER A 69 -6.05 17.55 -25.25
CA SER A 69 -5.82 17.36 -26.68
C SER A 69 -4.70 16.34 -26.89
N HIS A 70 -4.73 15.61 -28.00
CA HIS A 70 -3.66 14.66 -28.31
C HIS A 70 -2.28 15.34 -28.24
N ASP A 71 -2.17 16.59 -28.71
CA ASP A 71 -0.94 17.39 -28.64
C ASP A 71 -0.54 17.72 -27.19
N THR A 72 -1.51 18.03 -26.33
CA THR A 72 -1.25 18.31 -24.91
C THR A 72 -0.84 17.04 -24.17
N LEU A 73 -1.44 15.91 -24.53
CA LEU A 73 -1.12 14.59 -23.96
C LEU A 73 0.24 14.09 -24.43
N ASP A 74 0.60 14.33 -25.69
CA ASP A 74 1.93 14.03 -26.24
C ASP A 74 2.99 14.93 -25.64
N GLU A 75 2.75 16.24 -25.51
CA GLU A 75 3.68 17.15 -24.84
C GLU A 75 3.82 16.79 -23.35
N PHE A 76 2.75 16.38 -22.68
CA PHE A 76 2.79 15.91 -21.31
C PHE A 76 3.55 14.59 -21.17
N THR A 77 3.27 13.61 -22.03
CA THR A 77 3.99 12.34 -22.07
C THR A 77 5.47 12.57 -22.36
N ARG A 78 5.79 13.46 -23.31
CA ARG A 78 7.17 13.86 -23.62
C ARG A 78 7.83 14.53 -22.43
N ARG A 79 7.16 15.45 -21.72
CA ARG A 79 7.67 16.11 -20.51
C ARG A 79 7.85 15.12 -19.36
N LEU A 80 6.90 14.21 -19.14
CA LEU A 80 7.03 13.16 -18.14
C LEU A 80 8.14 12.18 -18.48
N LEU A 81 8.32 11.80 -19.74
CA LEU A 81 9.42 10.95 -20.20
C LEU A 81 10.77 11.67 -20.12
N LEU A 82 10.81 12.98 -20.39
CA LEU A 82 11.99 13.81 -20.17
C LEU A 82 12.34 13.90 -18.69
N ILE A 83 11.35 14.17 -17.84
CA ILE A 83 11.52 14.21 -16.37
C ILE A 83 11.90 12.81 -15.85
N ARG A 84 11.32 11.73 -16.38
CA ARG A 84 11.68 10.34 -16.07
C ARG A 84 13.14 10.02 -16.38
N ARG A 85 13.78 10.70 -17.33
CA ARG A 85 15.23 10.55 -17.57
C ARG A 85 16.08 11.16 -16.46
N PHE A 86 15.55 12.13 -15.72
CA PHE A 86 16.22 12.78 -14.59
C PHE A 86 15.72 12.30 -13.22
N ILE A 87 14.60 11.60 -13.19
CA ILE A 87 14.02 10.93 -12.02
C ILE A 87 14.33 9.44 -12.19
N PRO A 88 15.35 8.88 -11.51
CA PRO A 88 15.51 7.44 -11.40
C PRO A 88 14.14 6.80 -11.07
N ASN A 89 13.84 5.59 -11.53
CA ASN A 89 12.57 4.90 -11.18
C ASN A 89 12.36 4.78 -9.65
N ASP A 90 13.36 5.17 -8.84
CA ASP A 90 13.39 5.27 -7.38
C ASP A 90 13.02 6.64 -6.80
N CYS A 91 12.76 7.66 -7.62
CA CYS A 91 12.61 9.05 -7.20
C CYS A 91 11.18 9.62 -7.33
N ALA A 92 10.17 8.76 -7.48
CA ALA A 92 8.78 9.18 -7.30
C ALA A 92 8.57 9.66 -5.85
N PRO A 93 7.86 10.76 -5.59
CA PRO A 93 7.72 11.32 -4.25
C PRO A 93 7.26 10.30 -3.21
N MET A 94 6.26 9.48 -3.55
CA MET A 94 5.77 8.44 -2.64
C MET A 94 6.81 7.35 -2.37
N LYS A 95 7.61 6.96 -3.36
CA LYS A 95 8.69 5.98 -3.19
C LYS A 95 9.83 6.53 -2.33
N ILE A 96 10.14 7.82 -2.49
CA ILE A 96 11.08 8.52 -1.61
C ILE A 96 10.58 8.47 -0.18
N LEU A 97 9.31 8.82 0.04
CA LEU A 97 8.70 8.99 1.37
C LEU A 97 8.36 7.68 2.09
N SER A 98 8.12 6.57 1.38
CA SER A 98 7.86 5.26 1.99
C SER A 98 9.11 4.53 2.48
N SER A 99 10.30 4.78 1.90
CA SER A 99 11.51 4.05 2.31
C SER A 99 12.29 4.79 3.40
N ALA A 100 12.55 4.10 4.52
CA ALA A 100 13.38 4.59 5.62
C ALA A 100 14.76 5.09 5.18
N LYS A 101 15.32 4.53 4.10
CA LYS A 101 16.64 4.93 3.56
C LYS A 101 16.59 6.28 2.83
N THR A 102 15.50 6.56 2.12
CA THR A 102 15.40 7.70 1.19
C THR A 102 14.57 8.86 1.74
N CYS A 103 13.60 8.59 2.61
CA CYS A 103 12.61 9.56 3.06
C CYS A 103 13.21 10.76 3.77
N TYR A 104 14.24 10.55 4.59
CA TYR A 104 14.98 11.61 5.29
C TYR A 104 15.99 12.29 4.36
N LYS A 105 16.79 11.49 3.64
CA LYS A 105 17.88 11.98 2.78
C LYS A 105 17.39 12.88 1.65
N TYR A 106 16.26 12.52 1.04
CA TYR A 106 15.70 13.22 -0.11
C TYR A 106 14.38 13.93 0.23
N ASN A 107 14.10 14.19 1.51
CA ASN A 107 12.86 14.84 1.95
C ASN A 107 12.66 16.20 1.27
N THR A 108 13.70 17.04 1.28
CA THR A 108 13.70 18.35 0.63
C THR A 108 13.38 18.24 -0.85
N PHE A 109 13.91 17.22 -1.52
CA PHE A 109 13.60 16.98 -2.94
C PHE A 109 12.13 16.55 -3.12
N ALA A 110 11.61 15.68 -2.25
CA ALA A 110 10.20 15.30 -2.25
C ALA A 110 9.26 16.50 -2.04
N ILE A 111 9.60 17.45 -1.16
CA ILE A 111 8.84 18.72 -0.98
C ILE A 111 8.75 19.48 -2.31
N HIS A 112 9.87 19.65 -3.01
CA HIS A 112 9.89 20.34 -4.29
C HIS A 112 9.06 19.61 -5.34
N LEU A 113 9.15 18.27 -5.41
CA LEU A 113 8.34 17.47 -6.33
C LEU A 113 6.84 17.57 -6.04
N MET A 114 6.41 17.51 -4.77
CA MET A 114 4.99 17.65 -4.41
C MET A 114 4.46 19.03 -4.77
N ARG A 115 5.20 20.10 -4.46
CA ARG A 115 4.82 21.47 -4.80
C ARG A 115 4.77 21.67 -6.32
N HIS A 116 5.72 21.10 -7.05
CA HIS A 116 5.73 21.15 -8.50
C HIS A 116 4.53 20.42 -9.10
N PHE A 117 4.23 19.20 -8.63
CA PHE A 117 3.04 18.44 -9.05
C PHE A 117 1.76 19.25 -8.84
N VAL A 118 1.56 19.82 -7.65
CA VAL A 118 0.36 20.62 -7.36
C VAL A 118 0.29 21.84 -8.30
N SER A 119 1.39 22.57 -8.48
CA SER A 119 1.45 23.72 -9.39
C SER A 119 1.12 23.35 -10.84
N GLU A 120 1.70 22.28 -11.37
CA GLU A 120 1.45 21.86 -12.76
C GLU A 120 0.04 21.28 -12.94
N SER A 121 -0.49 20.61 -11.91
CA SER A 121 -1.84 20.05 -11.96
C SER A 121 -2.92 21.13 -12.12
N VAL A 122 -2.72 22.33 -11.55
CA VAL A 122 -3.64 23.48 -11.77
C VAL A 122 -3.66 23.91 -13.23
N LYS A 123 -2.50 23.90 -13.90
CA LYS A 123 -2.40 24.29 -15.31
C LYS A 123 -3.08 23.28 -16.22
N LEU A 124 -2.98 21.99 -15.89
CA LEU A 124 -3.50 20.89 -16.68
C LEU A 124 -5.00 20.66 -16.48
N TYR A 125 -5.46 20.69 -15.23
CA TYR A 125 -6.80 20.32 -14.83
C TYR A 125 -7.63 21.50 -14.33
N GLY A 126 -7.07 22.72 -14.27
CA GLY A 126 -7.76 23.90 -13.78
C GLY A 126 -7.83 24.00 -12.26
N GLY A 127 -8.32 25.14 -11.76
CA GLY A 127 -8.38 25.43 -10.31
C GLY A 127 -9.26 24.47 -9.51
N HIS A 128 -10.30 23.90 -10.11
CA HIS A 128 -11.17 22.89 -9.50
C HIS A 128 -10.45 21.56 -9.21
N PHE A 129 -9.25 21.37 -9.76
CA PHE A 129 -8.41 20.24 -9.42
C PHE A 129 -7.87 20.31 -7.97
N ILE A 130 -7.66 21.51 -7.43
CA ILE A 130 -7.14 21.71 -6.07
C ILE A 130 -8.22 21.46 -5.02
N THR A 131 -8.44 20.17 -4.71
CA THR A 131 -9.21 19.77 -3.54
C THR A 131 -8.33 19.70 -2.30
N PHE A 132 -8.97 19.59 -1.13
CA PHE A 132 -8.30 19.36 0.15
C PHE A 132 -7.24 18.25 0.08
N ASN A 133 -7.58 17.10 -0.53
CA ASN A 133 -6.62 15.99 -0.69
C ASN A 133 -5.40 16.38 -1.53
N VAL A 134 -5.58 17.14 -2.62
CA VAL A 134 -4.46 17.61 -3.47
C VAL A 134 -3.60 18.61 -2.70
N HIS A 135 -4.22 19.51 -1.94
CA HIS A 135 -3.50 20.43 -1.06
C HIS A 135 -2.67 19.66 -0.03
N CYS A 136 -3.23 18.62 0.59
CA CYS A 136 -2.55 17.85 1.62
C CYS A 136 -1.28 17.12 1.15
N LEU A 137 -1.11 16.88 -0.15
CA LEU A 137 0.11 16.26 -0.70
C LEU A 137 1.39 17.03 -0.35
N ILE A 138 1.32 18.36 -0.24
CA ILE A 138 2.50 19.18 0.06
C ILE A 138 2.96 19.03 1.51
N HIS A 139 2.11 18.50 2.39
CA HIS A 139 2.39 18.30 3.81
C HIS A 139 2.94 16.89 4.11
N LEU A 140 2.69 15.91 3.24
CA LEU A 140 3.19 14.53 3.42
C LEU A 140 4.69 14.43 3.70
N PRO A 141 5.59 15.18 3.02
CA PRO A 141 7.01 15.13 3.36
C PRO A 141 7.31 15.62 4.78
N LEU A 142 6.57 16.61 5.28
CA LEU A 142 6.73 17.13 6.64
C LEU A 142 6.16 16.15 7.67
N ASP A 143 5.07 15.46 7.35
CA ASP A 143 4.51 14.42 8.21
C ASP A 143 5.48 13.26 8.35
N VAL A 144 6.18 12.87 7.27
CA VAL A 144 7.22 11.83 7.33
C VAL A 144 8.39 12.20 8.23
N LEU A 145 8.73 13.49 8.35
CA LEU A 145 9.75 13.92 9.30
C LEU A 145 9.28 13.83 10.77
N ARG A 146 7.97 13.76 11.01
CA ARG A 146 7.36 13.72 12.36
C ARG A 146 6.96 12.31 12.77
N PHE A 147 6.45 11.53 11.84
CA PHE A 147 5.76 10.26 12.08
C PHE A 147 6.44 9.05 11.44
N ASP A 148 7.71 9.19 11.04
CA ASP A 148 8.48 8.15 10.34
C ASP A 148 7.97 7.90 8.89
N PRO A 149 8.55 6.98 8.10
CA PRO A 149 8.15 6.75 6.71
C PRO A 149 6.65 6.49 6.56
N LEU A 150 6.08 6.78 5.37
CA LEU A 150 4.63 6.72 5.11
C LEU A 150 3.93 5.46 5.63
N ASP A 151 4.59 4.30 5.52
CA ASP A 151 4.03 3.00 5.91
C ASP A 151 3.76 2.90 7.42
N TYR A 152 4.48 3.67 8.26
CA TYR A 152 4.38 3.65 9.73
C TYR A 152 3.08 4.24 10.27
N PHE A 153 2.54 5.25 9.59
CA PHE A 153 1.30 5.91 9.99
C PHE A 153 0.16 5.70 8.98
N SER A 154 0.34 4.74 8.06
CA SER A 154 -0.64 4.45 7.03
C SER A 154 -1.87 3.74 7.56
N CYS A 155 -3.02 4.05 6.97
CA CYS A 155 -4.29 3.42 7.31
C CYS A 155 -4.49 2.03 6.67
N PHE A 156 -3.54 1.54 5.85
CA PHE A 156 -3.68 0.25 5.14
C PHE A 156 -3.93 -0.95 6.07
N PRO A 157 -3.18 -1.14 7.18
CA PRO A 157 -3.42 -2.26 8.09
C PRO A 157 -4.80 -2.19 8.74
N PHE A 158 -5.22 -0.97 9.09
CA PHE A 158 -6.50 -0.70 9.75
C PHE A 158 -7.68 -0.95 8.81
N GLU A 159 -7.62 -0.49 7.56
CA GLU A 159 -8.69 -0.70 6.59
C GLU A 159 -8.85 -2.20 6.27
N ASN A 160 -7.72 -2.92 6.15
CA ASN A 160 -7.74 -4.37 5.96
C ASN A 160 -8.39 -5.09 7.17
N PHE A 161 -8.07 -4.68 8.39
CA PHE A 161 -8.69 -5.24 9.59
C PHE A 161 -10.18 -4.88 9.70
N LEU A 162 -10.55 -3.64 9.42
CA LEU A 162 -11.95 -3.18 9.39
C LEU A 162 -12.77 -3.96 8.36
N TYR A 163 -12.19 -4.30 7.22
CA TYR A 163 -12.83 -5.18 6.24
C TYR A 163 -13.13 -6.57 6.82
N LEU A 164 -12.23 -7.16 7.61
CA LEU A 164 -12.48 -8.43 8.30
C LEU A 164 -13.62 -8.30 9.31
N LEU A 165 -13.64 -7.24 10.12
CA LEU A 165 -14.70 -6.98 11.08
C LEU A 165 -16.06 -6.80 10.38
N LYS A 166 -16.10 -6.07 9.26
CA LYS A 166 -17.32 -5.90 8.46
C LYS A 166 -17.90 -7.22 7.98
N ARG A 167 -17.08 -8.23 7.67
CA ARG A 167 -17.56 -9.57 7.27
C ARG A 167 -18.20 -10.36 8.42
N LEU A 168 -17.89 -10.02 9.67
CA LEU A 168 -18.52 -10.63 10.84
C LEU A 168 -19.90 -10.03 11.14
N ILE A 169 -20.19 -8.85 10.57
CA ILE A 169 -21.47 -8.15 10.73
C ILE A 169 -22.37 -8.50 9.56
N ARG A 170 -23.53 -9.10 9.84
CA ARG A 170 -24.45 -9.58 8.79
C ARG A 170 -25.44 -8.51 8.32
N ASN A 171 -25.81 -7.59 9.20
CA ASN A 171 -26.72 -6.48 8.94
C ASN A 171 -26.48 -5.30 9.89
N SER A 172 -27.15 -4.17 9.66
CA SER A 172 -27.01 -2.94 10.45
C SER A 172 -27.63 -3.00 11.85
N SER A 173 -28.34 -4.07 12.22
CA SER A 173 -29.04 -4.16 13.50
C SER A 173 -28.08 -4.59 14.61
N ASN A 174 -27.80 -3.73 15.58
CA ASN A 174 -26.92 -4.04 16.72
C ASN A 174 -25.54 -4.59 16.30
N PRO A 175 -24.76 -3.85 15.49
CA PRO A 175 -23.52 -4.34 14.89
C PRO A 175 -22.46 -4.72 15.94
N LEU A 176 -22.38 -3.97 17.04
CA LEU A 176 -21.46 -4.27 18.14
C LEU A 176 -21.81 -5.59 18.83
N ALA A 177 -23.08 -5.83 19.12
CA ALA A 177 -23.52 -7.07 19.76
C ALA A 177 -23.31 -8.28 18.82
N GLN A 178 -23.54 -8.12 17.51
CA GLN A 178 -23.21 -9.15 16.52
C GLN A 178 -21.71 -9.47 16.56
N LEU A 179 -20.87 -8.44 16.53
CA LEU A 179 -19.42 -8.61 16.52
C LEU A 179 -18.92 -9.31 17.78
N VAL A 180 -19.34 -8.85 18.97
CA VAL A 180 -18.95 -9.46 20.26
C VAL A 180 -19.36 -10.93 20.33
N LYS A 181 -20.59 -11.25 19.93
CA LYS A 181 -21.08 -12.64 19.90
C LYS A 181 -20.25 -13.50 18.94
N ARG A 182 -19.97 -13.00 17.73
CA ARG A 182 -19.16 -13.70 16.72
C ARG A 182 -17.72 -13.93 17.17
N LEU A 183 -17.10 -12.93 17.78
CA LEU A 183 -15.75 -13.06 18.34
C LEU A 183 -15.72 -14.08 19.50
N SER A 184 -16.75 -14.07 20.36
CA SER A 184 -16.90 -15.06 21.43
C SER A 184 -17.15 -16.48 20.89
N GLU A 185 -17.95 -16.63 19.83
CA GLU A 185 -18.13 -17.91 19.13
C GLU A 185 -16.79 -18.42 18.55
N LEU A 186 -16.01 -17.54 17.92
CA LEU A 186 -14.69 -17.85 17.35
C LEU A 186 -13.67 -18.26 18.42
N SER A 187 -13.68 -17.63 19.59
CA SER A 187 -12.76 -17.98 20.69
C SER A 187 -13.13 -19.28 21.42
N ASN A 188 -14.42 -19.65 21.41
CA ASN A 188 -14.94 -20.81 22.14
C ASN A 188 -15.11 -22.08 21.28
N CYS A 189 -14.73 -22.04 20.00
CA CYS A 189 -14.80 -23.20 19.12
C CYS A 189 -13.60 -24.14 19.35
N PRO A 190 -13.81 -25.42 19.78
CA PRO A 190 -12.73 -26.38 19.92
C PRO A 190 -12.19 -26.77 18.54
N SER A 191 -11.04 -26.17 18.19
CA SER A 191 -10.19 -26.49 17.04
C SER A 191 -10.87 -26.57 15.67
N ILE A 192 -11.07 -25.41 15.05
CA ILE A 192 -10.52 -25.17 13.71
C ILE A 192 -9.31 -24.27 13.92
N PRO A 193 -8.12 -24.54 13.35
CA PRO A 193 -6.93 -23.75 13.62
C PRO A 193 -7.22 -22.27 13.40
N SER A 194 -7.02 -21.50 14.47
CA SER A 194 -7.28 -20.08 14.54
C SER A 194 -6.63 -19.37 13.36
N SER A 195 -7.39 -18.50 12.69
CA SER A 195 -6.85 -17.53 11.71
C SER A 195 -5.96 -16.46 12.35
N LEU A 196 -5.26 -16.80 13.43
CA LEU A 196 -4.39 -15.95 14.25
C LEU A 196 -3.32 -16.74 15.01
N HIS A 197 -3.19 -18.05 14.81
CA HIS A 197 -2.00 -18.74 15.29
C HIS A 197 -0.86 -18.45 14.30
N PHE A 198 0.10 -17.65 14.72
CA PHE A 198 1.44 -17.61 14.11
C PHE A 198 2.04 -19.01 14.26
N SER A 199 1.63 -19.94 13.41
CA SER A 199 2.23 -21.26 13.33
C SER A 199 3.67 -21.07 12.88
N LEU A 200 4.61 -21.51 13.72
CA LEU A 200 6.02 -21.64 13.36
C LEU A 200 6.24 -22.77 12.35
N VAL A 201 5.20 -23.55 12.06
CA VAL A 201 5.17 -24.60 11.04
C VAL A 201 4.33 -24.12 9.86
N PRO A 202 4.85 -24.12 8.63
CA PRO A 202 4.08 -23.70 7.47
C PRO A 202 2.98 -24.70 7.14
N ILE A 203 1.87 -24.14 6.68
CA ILE A 203 0.66 -24.87 6.30
C ILE A 203 0.54 -24.81 4.79
N VAL A 204 0.52 -25.98 4.14
CA VAL A 204 0.22 -26.12 2.71
C VAL A 204 -1.26 -26.40 2.49
N SER A 205 -1.82 -25.93 1.38
CA SER A 205 -3.22 -26.17 1.02
C SER A 205 -3.45 -26.18 -0.50
N ARG A 206 -4.59 -26.73 -0.92
CA ARG A 206 -5.00 -26.91 -2.33
C ARG A 206 -4.04 -27.83 -3.09
N PRO A 207 -4.13 -29.16 -2.89
CA PRO A 207 -3.28 -30.11 -3.59
C PRO A 207 -3.55 -30.08 -5.10
N HIS A 208 -2.51 -30.37 -5.90
CA HIS A 208 -2.62 -30.56 -7.35
C HIS A 208 -1.51 -31.50 -7.87
N GLU A 209 -1.58 -31.85 -9.15
CA GLU A 209 -0.59 -32.72 -9.81
C GLU A 209 0.06 -32.06 -11.04
N ASN A 210 -0.42 -30.88 -11.45
CA ASN A 210 -0.05 -30.23 -12.72
C ASN A 210 1.05 -29.15 -12.60
N GLY A 211 1.88 -29.16 -11.54
CA GLY A 211 2.97 -28.19 -11.39
C GLY A 211 4.28 -28.69 -11.99
N PRO A 212 5.22 -27.79 -12.33
CA PRO A 212 6.56 -28.19 -12.75
C PRO A 212 7.29 -28.91 -11.61
N LEU A 213 7.88 -30.07 -11.89
CA LEU A 213 8.67 -30.88 -10.97
C LEU A 213 10.09 -31.09 -11.53
N LEU A 214 11.08 -31.11 -10.65
CA LEU A 214 12.43 -31.54 -11.01
C LEU A 214 12.50 -33.07 -11.04
N GLU A 215 13.38 -33.62 -11.87
CA GLU A 215 13.58 -35.08 -11.98
C GLU A 215 13.86 -35.70 -10.61
N GLY A 216 13.13 -36.77 -10.29
CA GLY A 216 13.26 -37.49 -9.02
C GLY A 216 12.34 -37.00 -7.89
N LEU A 217 11.52 -35.96 -8.10
CA LEU A 217 10.58 -35.43 -7.11
C LEU A 217 9.12 -35.87 -7.33
N ASP A 218 8.88 -36.83 -8.22
CA ASP A 218 7.53 -37.26 -8.65
C ASP A 218 6.67 -37.87 -7.53
N HIS A 219 7.31 -38.26 -6.43
CA HIS A 219 6.67 -38.88 -5.28
C HIS A 219 6.18 -37.87 -4.23
N PHE A 220 6.49 -36.58 -4.38
CA PHE A 220 6.09 -35.55 -3.42
C PHE A 220 4.74 -34.92 -3.78
N GLU A 221 3.93 -34.66 -2.75
CA GLU A 221 2.65 -33.96 -2.89
C GLU A 221 2.88 -32.49 -3.27
N GLN A 222 2.15 -32.01 -4.29
CA GLN A 222 2.22 -30.62 -4.76
C GLN A 222 1.02 -29.80 -4.28
N PHE A 223 1.22 -28.50 -4.06
CA PHE A 223 0.24 -27.58 -3.47
C PHE A 223 0.24 -26.20 -4.14
N GLN A 224 -0.93 -25.57 -4.19
CA GLN A 224 -1.05 -24.22 -4.78
C GLN A 224 -0.77 -23.09 -3.79
N THR A 225 -0.74 -23.36 -2.48
CA THR A 225 -0.72 -22.32 -1.46
C THR A 225 0.06 -22.74 -0.22
N LEU A 226 0.98 -21.86 0.21
CA LEU A 226 1.76 -21.96 1.44
C LEU A 226 1.36 -20.80 2.37
N ILE A 227 1.10 -21.10 3.64
CA ILE A 227 0.75 -20.13 4.67
C ILE A 227 1.76 -20.27 5.81
N TYR A 228 2.47 -19.19 6.11
CA TYR A 228 3.43 -19.16 7.20
C TYR A 228 3.26 -17.87 8.00
N LYS A 229 3.05 -17.98 9.31
CA LYS A 229 2.78 -16.81 10.17
C LYS A 229 1.62 -15.95 9.62
N SER A 230 1.87 -14.67 9.38
CA SER A 230 0.92 -13.70 8.80
C SER A 230 0.98 -13.63 7.28
N TRP A 231 1.84 -14.41 6.62
CA TRP A 231 2.07 -14.31 5.18
C TRP A 231 1.54 -15.54 4.45
N ARG A 232 1.06 -15.30 3.23
CA ARG A 232 0.53 -16.33 2.34
C ARG A 232 1.21 -16.18 1.01
N ILE A 233 1.69 -17.28 0.46
CA ILE A 233 2.25 -17.38 -0.88
C ILE A 233 1.35 -18.33 -1.68
N THR A 234 1.10 -18.00 -2.95
CA THR A 234 0.35 -18.85 -3.86
C THR A 234 1.09 -18.99 -5.17
N ILE A 235 0.89 -20.07 -5.92
CA ILE A 235 1.45 -20.21 -7.29
C ILE A 235 0.80 -19.25 -8.32
N ARG A 236 -0.15 -18.40 -7.89
CA ARG A 236 -0.83 -17.46 -8.80
C ARG A 236 0.04 -16.21 -9.03
N PRO A 237 0.03 -15.63 -10.25
CA PRO A 237 0.85 -14.45 -10.60
C PRO A 237 0.71 -13.24 -9.68
N THR A 238 -0.40 -13.10 -8.97
CA THR A 238 -0.65 -11.96 -8.08
C THR A 238 0.05 -12.10 -6.72
N ASN A 239 0.57 -13.28 -6.37
CA ASN A 239 1.13 -13.55 -5.04
C ASN A 239 2.14 -14.71 -5.03
N ASN A 240 2.94 -14.83 -6.09
CA ASN A 240 3.95 -15.87 -6.29
C ASN A 240 5.40 -15.35 -6.37
N ILE A 241 5.62 -14.03 -6.27
CA ILE A 241 6.96 -13.44 -6.37
C ILE A 241 7.54 -13.26 -4.98
N VAL A 242 8.76 -13.77 -4.75
CA VAL A 242 9.48 -13.63 -3.48
C VAL A 242 10.93 -13.21 -3.72
N GLN A 243 11.54 -12.60 -2.70
CA GLN A 243 12.98 -12.32 -2.66
C GLN A 243 13.64 -13.34 -1.75
N LEU A 244 14.65 -14.04 -2.27
CA LEU A 244 15.51 -14.98 -1.53
C LEU A 244 16.83 -14.29 -1.18
N GLU A 245 17.29 -14.46 0.06
CA GLU A 245 18.64 -14.13 0.48
C GLU A 245 19.52 -15.37 0.32
N LEU A 246 20.62 -15.24 -0.42
CA LEU A 246 21.60 -16.30 -0.65
C LEU A 246 22.73 -16.18 0.38
N ASP A 247 23.47 -17.27 0.60
CA ASP A 247 24.50 -17.41 1.64
C ASP A 247 25.63 -16.35 1.55
N ASP A 248 25.82 -15.75 0.38
CA ASP A 248 26.79 -14.69 0.12
C ASP A 248 26.25 -13.26 0.35
N LYS A 249 25.06 -13.12 0.96
CA LYS A 249 24.28 -11.87 1.12
C LYS A 249 23.81 -11.26 -0.20
N SER A 250 23.87 -11.99 -1.31
CA SER A 250 23.19 -11.59 -2.53
C SER A 250 21.69 -11.89 -2.42
N THR A 251 20.88 -11.16 -3.19
CA THR A 251 19.42 -11.32 -3.18
C THR A 251 18.93 -11.68 -4.57
N ALA A 252 18.11 -12.72 -4.68
CA ALA A 252 17.49 -13.13 -5.94
C ALA A 252 15.97 -12.98 -5.86
N VAL A 253 15.35 -12.39 -6.89
CA VAL A 253 13.89 -12.35 -7.01
C VAL A 253 13.44 -13.54 -7.85
N VAL A 254 12.56 -14.37 -7.30
CA VAL A 254 12.09 -15.61 -7.94
C VAL A 254 10.57 -15.67 -7.97
N ALA A 255 10.03 -16.38 -8.96
CA ALA A 255 8.62 -16.71 -9.04
C ALA A 255 8.43 -18.17 -8.60
N ILE A 256 7.50 -18.38 -7.69
CA ILE A 256 7.14 -19.69 -7.18
C ILE A 256 6.13 -20.29 -8.14
N GLU A 257 6.58 -21.27 -8.92
CA GLU A 257 5.75 -21.99 -9.89
C GLU A 257 5.13 -23.26 -9.31
N ASN A 258 5.72 -23.80 -8.25
CA ASN A 258 5.21 -24.99 -7.57
C ASN A 258 5.60 -25.00 -6.09
N ILE A 259 4.83 -25.69 -5.26
CA ILE A 259 5.12 -25.90 -3.83
C ILE A 259 4.98 -27.39 -3.56
N ILE A 260 6.02 -28.02 -3.03
CA ILE A 260 6.01 -29.44 -2.65
C ILE A 260 6.28 -29.62 -1.15
N ARG A 261 5.77 -30.69 -0.56
CA ARG A 261 6.05 -31.05 0.84
C ARG A 261 7.10 -32.16 0.90
N GLY A 262 8.30 -31.86 1.38
CA GLY A 262 9.37 -32.84 1.63
C GLY A 262 9.22 -33.60 2.95
N GLU A 263 9.90 -34.74 3.09
CA GLU A 263 10.04 -35.46 4.36
C GLU A 263 11.04 -34.73 5.28
N ALA A 264 10.72 -34.66 6.58
CA ALA A 264 11.61 -34.08 7.58
C ALA A 264 12.69 -35.10 7.96
N GLU A 265 13.95 -34.86 7.56
CA GLU A 265 15.09 -35.56 8.17
C GLU A 265 15.36 -34.99 9.59
N GLU A 266 16.02 -35.79 10.43
CA GLU A 266 16.23 -35.64 11.89
C GLU A 266 16.84 -34.31 12.37
N ASP A 267 17.16 -33.36 11.48
CA ASP A 267 17.72 -32.04 11.81
C ASP A 267 16.70 -30.87 11.69
N GLY A 268 15.40 -31.18 11.64
CA GLY A 268 14.32 -30.21 11.93
C GLY A 268 14.17 -29.03 10.94
N GLY A 269 14.88 -29.04 9.82
CA GLY A 269 14.75 -28.03 8.76
C GLY A 269 13.88 -28.51 7.60
N GLU A 270 12.77 -27.82 7.34
CA GLU A 270 11.94 -28.07 6.15
C GLU A 270 12.63 -27.51 4.89
N ARG A 271 12.68 -28.31 3.81
CA ARG A 271 13.25 -27.92 2.50
C ARG A 271 12.13 -27.59 1.50
N TYR A 272 12.29 -26.50 0.75
CA TYR A 272 11.36 -26.09 -0.32
C TYR A 272 12.09 -26.01 -1.65
N VAL A 273 11.46 -26.47 -2.73
CA VAL A 273 12.00 -26.37 -4.09
C VAL A 273 11.51 -25.07 -4.72
N ALA A 274 12.44 -24.16 -5.01
CA ALA A 274 12.18 -22.92 -5.73
C ALA A 274 12.94 -22.95 -7.05
N PHE A 275 12.27 -22.62 -8.15
CA PHE A 275 12.90 -22.47 -9.45
C PHE A 275 13.44 -21.04 -9.58
N PRO A 276 14.71 -20.86 -10.01
CA PRO A 276 15.23 -19.53 -10.29
C PRO A 276 14.47 -18.93 -11.48
N LEU A 277 13.97 -17.70 -11.33
CA LEU A 277 13.72 -16.85 -12.49
C LEU A 277 15.09 -16.54 -13.09
N LEU A 278 15.41 -17.15 -14.22
CA LEU A 278 16.43 -16.63 -15.12
C LEU A 278 15.94 -15.25 -15.58
N MET A 279 16.31 -14.20 -14.85
CA MET A 279 16.39 -12.86 -15.41
C MET A 279 17.61 -12.88 -16.35
N GLU A 280 17.44 -13.41 -17.56
CA GLU A 280 18.31 -13.08 -18.69
C GLU A 280 18.08 -11.60 -19.02
N ASN A 281 18.60 -10.71 -18.17
CA ASN A 281 18.96 -9.37 -18.60
C ASN A 281 20.31 -9.48 -19.33
N LYS A 282 20.27 -10.02 -20.55
CA LYS A 282 21.22 -9.56 -21.57
C LYS A 282 20.78 -8.17 -21.98
N ILE A 283 21.33 -7.20 -21.27
CA ILE A 283 21.46 -5.84 -21.77
C ILE A 283 22.57 -5.92 -22.82
N GLU A 284 22.18 -5.86 -24.10
CA GLU A 284 22.98 -5.22 -25.15
C GLU A 284 22.26 -3.93 -25.57
#